data_AF-A0A972XJC1-F1
#
_entry.id   AF-A0A972XJC1-F1
#
_cell.length_a   1.000
_cell.length_b   1.000
_cell.length_c   1.000
_cell.angle_alpha   90.00
_cell.angle_beta   90.00
_cell.angle_gamma   90.00
#
_symmetry.space_group_name_H-M   'P 1'
#
loop_
_entity.id
_entity.type
_entity.pdbx_description
1 polymer ?
#
loop_
_entity_poly.entity_id
_entity_poly.type
_entity_poly.pdbx_seq_one_letter_code
_entity_poly.pdbx_strand_id
1 'polypeptide(L)'
;KMFLTIALSLLSFVPADSLTHQLVVGSYTQTGNPGIEVFDISLQSGKSRKAYDLKAPAASFQQISADGQYLFSITEEAGGKSAVSSFVKNARGQFEKINSSLTVSPGPCFVLYREASKTLYLANYSGGSLSIFKTFEGRISPIVQLIQYTGSSAHPSRQKEPHAHMAILSPDQNYLYVNDLGTDKIYQHKIFADGSLEEKFTATTVPAGQGPRHLIFNKAGTNAYLITELKGQVDVFKVSDNQLNLVQTLDADTAKSPDKGSADIHLSPNEKWLISSNRISSNELTIFSVQADGLLKKVKHLTVARKPRNFNFDPTGHFVYVASQDDHKVEVYSFNDQTGELTNTHQDILVQAPVSLHFIEKEIDAEAQIKALKIGLKAPSPAIANYIKCVVSGKMVYLSGHIPDKPEGGQVVGKLGKELSVEQGQLAARLVGINLLSTLKANIGDLNRVKRIVKVNGFVNSESNFTQQAVVMNGFSNLMVDIFGERGRHTRSSIGVNVLPNNVAVEIDMVIELK
;
A
#
# COMPACT_ATOMS: atom_id res chain seq x y z
N LYS A 1 33.57 -48.15 6.42
CA LYS A 1 33.52 -46.67 6.59
C LYS A 1 33.72 -46.03 5.22
N MET A 2 32.65 -45.83 4.47
CA MET A 2 32.68 -45.21 3.14
C MET A 2 31.93 -43.89 3.28
N PHE A 3 32.66 -42.78 3.20
CA PHE A 3 32.11 -41.43 3.28
C PHE A 3 31.26 -41.19 2.02
N LEU A 4 29.95 -41.09 2.19
CA LEU A 4 29.03 -40.63 1.16
C LEU A 4 29.06 -39.10 1.19
N THR A 5 29.86 -38.50 0.31
CA THR A 5 29.87 -37.06 0.09
C THR A 5 28.57 -36.69 -0.63
N ILE A 6 27.54 -36.31 0.13
CA ILE A 6 26.36 -35.66 -0.42
C ILE A 6 26.82 -34.30 -0.92
N ALA A 7 26.87 -34.15 -2.24
CA ALA A 7 27.06 -32.86 -2.88
C ALA A 7 25.86 -31.96 -2.51
N LEU A 8 26.09 -31.10 -1.53
CA LEU A 8 25.19 -30.03 -1.12
C LEU A 8 25.15 -28.99 -2.25
N SER A 9 24.40 -29.26 -3.31
CA SER A 9 24.24 -28.33 -4.42
C SER A 9 23.40 -27.14 -3.96
N LEU A 10 24.11 -26.06 -3.59
CA LEU A 10 23.70 -24.67 -3.72
C LEU A 10 22.35 -24.30 -3.10
N LEU A 11 22.34 -24.21 -1.77
CA LEU A 11 21.52 -23.22 -1.06
C LEU A 11 21.94 -21.82 -1.56
N SER A 12 21.30 -21.36 -2.63
CA SER A 12 21.14 -19.92 -2.78
C SER A 12 20.03 -19.54 -1.80
N PHE A 13 20.42 -19.19 -0.57
CA PHE A 13 19.58 -18.33 0.24
C PHE A 13 19.37 -17.07 -0.61
N VAL A 14 18.21 -16.96 -1.23
CA VAL A 14 17.78 -15.68 -1.77
C VAL A 14 17.75 -14.76 -0.55
N PRO A 15 18.47 -13.62 -0.57
CA PRO A 15 18.42 -12.71 0.54
C PRO A 15 16.96 -12.35 0.79
N ALA A 16 16.56 -12.37 2.06
CA ALA A 16 15.25 -12.02 2.59
C ALA A 16 14.61 -10.75 1.95
N ASP A 17 15.42 -9.87 1.35
CA ASP A 17 15.01 -8.61 0.73
C ASP A 17 14.72 -8.65 -0.79
N SER A 18 14.36 -9.80 -1.37
CA SER A 18 14.13 -9.88 -2.84
C SER A 18 12.80 -9.31 -3.33
N LEU A 19 11.77 -9.28 -2.48
CA LEU A 19 10.47 -8.68 -2.80
C LEU A 19 10.48 -7.20 -2.42
N THR A 20 10.11 -6.35 -3.38
CA THR A 20 10.06 -4.90 -3.17
C THR A 20 8.78 -4.27 -3.71
N HIS A 21 8.36 -3.19 -3.06
CA HIS A 21 7.47 -2.18 -3.66
C HIS A 21 8.28 -0.96 -4.07
N GLN A 22 7.73 -0.14 -4.95
CA GLN A 22 8.34 1.16 -5.26
C GLN A 22 7.73 2.24 -4.39
N LEU A 23 8.55 3.13 -3.85
CA LEU A 23 8.14 4.36 -3.18
C LEU A 23 8.54 5.55 -4.05
N VAL A 24 7.56 6.35 -4.45
CA VAL A 24 7.75 7.65 -5.11
C VAL A 24 7.76 8.73 -4.05
N VAL A 25 8.85 9.49 -3.97
CA VAL A 25 9.04 10.60 -3.04
C VAL A 25 9.05 11.91 -3.81
N GLY A 26 8.04 12.76 -3.56
CA GLY A 26 7.97 14.13 -4.06
C GLY A 26 8.60 15.13 -3.10
N SER A 27 9.22 16.17 -3.65
CA SER A 27 9.97 17.17 -2.89
C SER A 27 9.85 18.59 -3.46
N TYR A 28 10.00 19.59 -2.60
CA TYR A 28 10.30 20.95 -3.05
C TYR A 28 11.74 21.01 -3.59
N THR A 29 11.96 21.78 -4.67
CA THR A 29 13.22 21.77 -5.43
C THR A 29 14.11 22.99 -5.22
N GLN A 30 13.90 23.73 -4.13
CA GLN A 30 14.62 24.98 -3.84
C GLN A 30 16.13 24.76 -3.62
N THR A 31 16.53 23.53 -3.28
CA THR A 31 17.91 23.12 -3.05
C THR A 31 18.57 22.45 -4.25
N GLY A 32 17.93 22.45 -5.43
CA GLY A 32 18.48 21.88 -6.68
C GLY A 32 18.34 20.36 -6.82
N ASN A 33 17.60 19.70 -5.93
CA ASN A 33 17.19 18.30 -6.03
C ASN A 33 16.24 18.06 -7.23
N PRO A 34 16.15 16.83 -7.76
CA PRO A 34 15.41 16.53 -8.99
C PRO A 34 13.89 16.75 -8.85
N GLY A 35 13.36 16.67 -7.63
CA GLY A 35 11.96 16.86 -7.31
C GLY A 35 11.20 15.56 -7.07
N ILE A 36 11.40 14.54 -7.89
CA ILE A 36 10.90 13.19 -7.63
C ILE A 36 12.05 12.19 -7.59
N GLU A 37 12.11 11.41 -6.52
CA GLU A 37 13.04 10.28 -6.36
C GLU A 37 12.26 9.00 -6.12
N VAL A 38 12.65 7.91 -6.79
CA VAL A 38 11.97 6.61 -6.71
C VAL A 38 12.89 5.60 -6.05
N PHE A 39 12.37 4.87 -5.06
CA PHE A 39 13.09 3.89 -4.27
C PHE A 39 12.46 2.51 -4.39
N ASP A 40 13.27 1.47 -4.47
CA ASP A 40 12.84 0.10 -4.18
C ASP A 40 12.87 -0.10 -2.67
N ILE A 41 11.77 -0.56 -2.09
CA ILE A 41 11.60 -0.79 -0.65
C ILE A 41 11.38 -2.27 -0.40
N SER A 42 12.22 -2.90 0.44
CA SER A 42 12.02 -4.28 0.87
C SER A 42 10.75 -4.42 1.69
N LEU A 43 9.90 -5.39 1.32
CA LEU A 43 8.66 -5.70 2.06
C LEU A 43 8.92 -6.26 3.46
N GLN A 44 10.09 -6.86 3.67
CA GLN A 44 10.40 -7.54 4.93
C GLN A 44 11.14 -6.64 5.91
N SER A 45 12.14 -5.91 5.43
CA SER A 45 13.03 -5.12 6.31
C SER A 45 12.74 -3.63 6.30
N GLY A 46 11.93 -3.14 5.34
CA GLY A 46 11.72 -1.71 5.11
C GLY A 46 12.92 -0.99 4.51
N LYS A 47 14.03 -1.70 4.22
CA LYS A 47 15.24 -1.13 3.62
C LYS A 47 14.95 -0.54 2.26
N SER A 48 15.50 0.64 2.01
CA SER A 48 15.36 1.35 0.75
C SER A 48 16.64 1.28 -0.08
N ARG A 49 16.47 1.29 -1.41
CA ARG A 49 17.52 1.54 -2.38
C ARG A 49 16.99 2.49 -3.44
N LYS A 50 17.67 3.61 -3.67
CA LYS A 50 17.30 4.52 -4.76
C LYS A 50 17.37 3.78 -6.10
N ALA A 51 16.28 3.81 -6.85
CA ALA A 51 16.16 3.18 -8.16
C ALA A 51 16.49 4.17 -9.28
N TYR A 52 15.84 5.33 -9.29
CA TYR A 52 16.05 6.42 -10.26
C TYR A 52 15.43 7.74 -9.75
N ASP A 53 15.62 8.82 -10.48
CA ASP A 53 14.95 10.11 -10.23
C ASP A 53 14.35 10.70 -11.50
N LEU A 54 13.41 11.64 -11.32
CA LEU A 54 12.73 12.36 -12.39
C LEU A 54 12.87 13.86 -12.13
N LYS A 55 13.23 14.61 -13.17
CA LYS A 55 13.22 16.08 -13.12
C LYS A 55 11.78 16.59 -13.10
N ALA A 56 11.32 17.03 -11.93
CA ALA A 56 9.98 17.52 -11.67
C ALA A 56 10.04 18.72 -10.70
N PRO A 57 10.05 19.97 -11.19
CA PRO A 57 10.13 21.14 -10.33
C PRO A 57 9.01 21.20 -9.31
N ALA A 58 9.34 21.57 -8.07
CA ALA A 58 8.43 21.74 -6.94
C ALA A 58 7.34 20.66 -6.87
N ALA A 59 7.76 19.39 -6.92
CA ALA A 59 6.89 18.22 -6.99
C ALA A 59 6.24 17.92 -5.64
N SER A 60 5.32 18.78 -5.21
CA SER A 60 4.80 18.80 -3.85
C SER A 60 3.72 17.75 -3.55
N PHE A 61 3.08 17.20 -4.58
CA PHE A 61 2.11 16.12 -4.43
C PHE A 61 2.01 15.29 -5.71
N GLN A 62 1.77 13.98 -5.57
CA GLN A 62 1.62 13.07 -6.69
C GLN A 62 0.31 12.27 -6.60
N GLN A 63 -0.10 11.69 -7.72
CA GLN A 63 -1.13 10.67 -7.78
C GLN A 63 -0.71 9.60 -8.77
N ILE A 64 -0.91 8.34 -8.40
CA ILE A 64 -0.60 7.19 -9.24
C ILE A 64 -1.92 6.57 -9.70
N SER A 65 -2.00 6.15 -10.96
CA SER A 65 -3.15 5.39 -11.46
C SER A 65 -3.25 4.04 -10.75
N ALA A 66 -4.46 3.48 -10.68
CA ALA A 66 -4.72 2.23 -9.96
C ALA A 66 -3.94 1.03 -10.53
N ASP A 67 -3.66 1.04 -11.84
CA ASP A 67 -2.83 0.04 -12.53
C ASP A 67 -1.32 0.32 -12.42
N GLY A 68 -0.94 1.40 -11.73
CA GLY A 68 0.43 1.84 -11.55
C GLY A 68 1.13 2.30 -12.82
N GLN A 69 0.44 2.48 -13.95
CA GLN A 69 1.04 2.82 -15.24
C GLN A 69 1.35 4.31 -15.38
N TYR A 70 0.53 5.17 -14.77
CA TYR A 70 0.66 6.62 -14.86
C TYR A 70 0.97 7.24 -13.50
N LEU A 71 1.83 8.25 -13.53
CA LEU A 71 2.14 9.13 -12.42
C LEU A 71 1.79 10.56 -12.83
N PHE A 72 0.98 11.23 -12.01
CA PHE A 72 0.65 12.63 -12.15
C PHE A 72 1.32 13.39 -11.02
N SER A 73 2.04 14.47 -11.32
CA SER A 73 2.71 15.29 -10.31
C SER A 73 2.34 16.75 -10.47
N ILE A 74 2.03 17.38 -9.34
CA ILE A 74 1.93 18.83 -9.24
C ILE A 74 3.31 19.47 -9.42
N THR A 75 3.34 20.66 -9.99
CA THR A 75 4.43 21.63 -9.91
C THR A 75 3.90 22.85 -9.18
N GLU A 76 4.27 23.01 -7.91
CA GLU A 76 3.82 24.10 -7.03
C GLU A 76 4.80 25.28 -7.11
N GLU A 77 4.92 25.86 -8.30
CA GLU A 77 5.75 27.05 -8.54
C GLU A 77 4.90 28.33 -8.69
N ALA A 78 5.40 29.42 -8.14
CA ALA A 78 4.83 30.75 -8.33
C ALA A 78 5.13 31.33 -9.73
N GLY A 79 4.60 32.52 -10.02
CA GLY A 79 4.93 33.27 -11.24
C GLY A 79 4.40 32.65 -12.53
N GLY A 80 3.23 32.02 -12.49
CA GLY A 80 2.57 31.44 -13.66
C GLY A 80 3.16 30.11 -14.15
N LYS A 81 4.05 29.49 -13.36
CA LYS A 81 4.67 28.19 -13.67
C LYS A 81 3.96 27.00 -13.04
N SER A 82 2.91 27.25 -12.26
CA SER A 82 2.10 26.19 -11.66
C SER A 82 1.56 25.26 -12.75
N ALA A 83 1.71 23.96 -12.56
CA ALA A 83 1.39 22.96 -13.59
C ALA A 83 1.04 21.61 -12.98
N VAL A 84 0.53 20.72 -13.83
CA VAL A 84 0.50 19.28 -13.60
C VAL A 84 1.23 18.56 -14.73
N SER A 85 2.07 17.60 -14.37
CA SER A 85 2.84 16.78 -15.31
C SER A 85 2.38 15.34 -15.25
N SER A 86 2.36 14.66 -16.39
CA SER A 86 2.08 13.23 -16.50
C SER A 86 3.33 12.47 -16.93
N PHE A 87 3.49 11.27 -16.38
CA PHE A 87 4.53 10.32 -16.68
C PHE A 87 3.92 8.92 -16.90
N VAL A 88 4.54 8.11 -17.75
CA VAL A 88 4.13 6.73 -18.04
C VAL A 88 5.28 5.76 -17.74
N LYS A 89 4.97 4.56 -17.23
CA LYS A 89 5.98 3.50 -17.08
C LYS A 89 6.42 2.97 -18.44
N ASN A 90 7.74 2.94 -18.66
CA ASN A 90 8.37 2.31 -19.80
C ASN A 90 8.51 0.79 -19.61
N ALA A 91 9.06 0.09 -20.61
CA ALA A 91 9.29 -1.36 -20.56
C ALA A 91 10.25 -1.83 -19.45
N ARG A 92 11.02 -0.92 -18.84
CA ARG A 92 11.89 -1.18 -17.67
C ARG A 92 11.18 -0.92 -16.34
N GLY A 93 9.92 -0.50 -16.36
CA GLY A 93 9.14 -0.12 -15.19
C GLY A 93 9.55 1.24 -14.59
N GLN A 94 10.23 2.09 -15.35
CA GLN A 94 10.61 3.45 -14.95
C GLN A 94 9.66 4.48 -15.56
N PHE A 95 9.30 5.51 -14.81
CA PHE A 95 8.46 6.59 -15.35
C PHE A 95 9.23 7.49 -16.32
N GLU A 96 8.58 7.85 -17.42
CA GLU A 96 9.06 8.82 -18.40
C GLU A 96 8.00 9.89 -18.63
N LYS A 97 8.42 11.15 -18.73
CA LYS A 97 7.49 12.28 -18.86
C LYS A 97 6.77 12.26 -20.21
N ILE A 98 5.45 12.40 -20.18
CA ILE A 98 4.59 12.51 -21.37
C ILE A 98 4.42 13.98 -21.77
N ASN A 99 3.80 14.78 -20.88
CA ASN A 99 3.59 16.20 -21.07
C ASN A 99 3.32 16.91 -19.73
N SER A 100 3.17 18.23 -19.79
CA SER A 100 2.64 19.05 -18.70
C SER A 100 1.53 19.94 -19.24
N SER A 101 0.62 20.36 -18.36
CA SER A 101 -0.33 21.44 -18.60
C SER A 101 -0.25 22.44 -17.46
N LEU A 102 -0.26 23.74 -17.77
CA LEU A 102 -0.28 24.80 -16.76
C LEU A 102 -1.61 24.80 -16.01
N THR A 103 -1.57 25.13 -14.72
CA THR A 103 -2.76 25.48 -13.95
C THR A 103 -3.01 26.98 -14.14
N VAL A 104 -4.20 27.33 -14.64
CA VAL A 104 -4.59 28.74 -14.81
C VAL A 104 -4.71 29.45 -13.45
N SER A 105 -5.05 28.70 -12.40
CA SER A 105 -5.04 29.17 -11.02
C SER A 105 -3.71 28.87 -10.31
N PRO A 106 -3.21 29.79 -9.46
CA PRO A 106 -1.92 29.61 -8.77
C PRO A 106 -2.00 28.64 -7.59
N GLY A 107 -0.84 28.05 -7.25
CA GLY A 107 -0.62 27.28 -6.03
C GLY A 107 -1.37 25.94 -5.96
N PRO A 108 -1.38 25.09 -7.01
CA PRO A 108 -1.87 23.73 -6.89
C PRO A 108 -1.07 22.99 -5.80
N CYS A 109 -1.76 22.27 -4.93
CA CYS A 109 -1.13 21.58 -3.79
C CYS A 109 -1.57 20.11 -3.63
N PHE A 110 -2.56 19.68 -4.42
CA PHE A 110 -3.10 18.33 -4.39
C PHE A 110 -3.61 17.95 -5.78
N VAL A 111 -3.46 16.69 -6.16
CA VAL A 111 -4.02 16.12 -7.40
C VAL A 111 -4.70 14.79 -7.11
N LEU A 112 -5.88 14.60 -7.68
CA LEU A 112 -6.63 13.36 -7.65
C LEU A 112 -6.90 12.90 -9.09
N TYR A 113 -6.77 11.61 -9.36
CA TYR A 113 -7.08 11.00 -10.65
C TYR A 113 -8.27 10.06 -10.52
N ARG A 114 -9.31 10.31 -11.30
CA ARG A 114 -10.49 9.44 -11.39
C ARG A 114 -10.39 8.54 -12.60
N GLU A 115 -10.24 7.24 -12.34
CA GLU A 115 -10.05 6.24 -13.38
C GLU A 115 -11.21 6.15 -14.37
N ALA A 116 -12.44 6.14 -13.87
CA ALA A 116 -13.63 5.90 -14.69
C ALA A 116 -13.83 6.93 -15.79
N SER A 117 -13.46 8.20 -15.54
CA SER A 117 -13.59 9.30 -16.49
C SER A 117 -12.25 9.86 -16.97
N LYS A 118 -11.13 9.22 -16.60
CA LYS A 118 -9.77 9.65 -16.97
C LYS A 118 -9.56 11.15 -16.73
N THR A 119 -9.94 11.60 -15.53
CA THR A 119 -10.04 13.03 -15.16
C THR A 119 -9.12 13.33 -13.98
N LEU A 120 -8.43 14.47 -14.03
CA LEU A 120 -7.65 15.00 -12.91
C LEU A 120 -8.40 16.16 -12.24
N TYR A 121 -8.41 16.17 -10.91
CA TYR A 121 -8.92 17.27 -10.08
C TYR A 121 -7.79 17.82 -9.22
N LEU A 122 -7.53 19.12 -9.31
CA LEU A 122 -6.44 19.79 -8.60
C LEU A 122 -6.99 20.86 -7.67
N ALA A 123 -6.63 20.78 -6.39
CA ALA A 123 -6.93 21.82 -5.41
C ALA A 123 -5.85 22.91 -5.47
N ASN A 124 -6.25 24.15 -5.77
CA ASN A 124 -5.35 25.29 -5.87
C ASN A 124 -5.44 26.11 -4.58
N TYR A 125 -4.42 25.99 -3.73
CA TYR A 125 -4.34 26.63 -2.42
C TYR A 125 -4.34 28.15 -2.53
N SER A 126 -3.38 28.72 -3.27
CA SER A 126 -3.26 30.18 -3.36
C SER A 126 -4.38 30.84 -4.16
N GLY A 127 -4.96 30.12 -5.13
CA GLY A 127 -6.08 30.63 -5.92
C GLY A 127 -7.47 30.36 -5.33
N GLY A 128 -7.57 29.54 -4.28
CA GLY A 128 -8.87 29.25 -3.66
C GLY A 128 -9.86 28.58 -4.60
N SER A 129 -9.40 27.63 -5.42
CA SER A 129 -10.17 27.10 -6.55
C SER A 129 -9.87 25.62 -6.83
N LEU A 130 -10.65 25.02 -7.72
CA LEU A 130 -10.46 23.66 -8.21
C LEU A 130 -10.30 23.65 -9.73
N SER A 131 -9.21 23.07 -10.24
CA SER A 131 -8.96 22.90 -11.67
C SER A 131 -9.25 21.46 -12.12
N ILE A 132 -9.91 21.30 -13.27
CA ILE A 132 -10.23 19.98 -13.85
C ILE A 132 -9.54 19.83 -15.21
N PHE A 133 -8.91 18.68 -15.42
CA PHE A 133 -8.24 18.30 -16.68
C PHE A 133 -8.70 16.91 -17.13
N LYS A 134 -8.66 16.65 -18.44
CA LYS A 134 -8.84 15.31 -19.00
C LYS A 134 -7.50 14.69 -19.32
N THR A 135 -7.46 13.35 -19.32
CA THR A 135 -6.33 12.59 -19.84
C THR A 135 -6.77 11.72 -21.01
N PHE A 136 -5.88 11.58 -21.99
CA PHE A 136 -6.03 10.65 -23.11
C PHE A 136 -4.71 9.91 -23.26
N GLU A 137 -4.72 8.60 -23.00
CA GLU A 137 -3.50 7.76 -22.98
C GLU A 137 -2.41 8.33 -22.05
N GLY A 138 -2.83 8.87 -20.90
CA GLY A 138 -1.96 9.53 -19.93
C GLY A 138 -1.59 10.97 -20.27
N ARG A 139 -1.81 11.44 -21.51
CA ARG A 139 -1.52 12.83 -21.90
C ARG A 139 -2.57 13.76 -21.32
N ILE A 140 -2.14 14.83 -20.64
CA ILE A 140 -3.03 15.80 -19.98
C ILE A 140 -3.47 16.86 -20.99
N SER A 141 -4.77 17.16 -21.05
CA SER A 141 -5.34 18.26 -21.83
C SER A 141 -5.00 19.63 -21.22
N PRO A 142 -5.26 20.76 -21.91
CA PRO A 142 -5.50 22.03 -21.22
C PRO A 142 -6.64 21.91 -20.20
N ILE A 143 -6.73 22.86 -19.27
CA ILE A 143 -7.83 22.91 -18.29
C ILE A 143 -9.18 22.91 -19.02
N VAL A 144 -10.12 22.10 -18.54
CA VAL A 144 -11.47 21.98 -19.12
C VAL A 144 -12.55 22.65 -18.26
N GLN A 145 -12.29 22.84 -16.98
CA GLN A 145 -13.19 23.54 -16.06
C GLN A 145 -12.38 24.10 -14.88
N LEU A 146 -12.76 25.28 -14.42
CA LEU A 146 -12.22 25.94 -13.23
C LEU A 146 -13.38 26.36 -12.34
N ILE A 147 -13.38 25.92 -11.09
CA ILE A 147 -14.39 26.31 -10.09
C ILE A 147 -13.73 27.20 -9.07
N GLN A 148 -14.20 28.44 -8.98
CA GLN A 148 -13.69 29.44 -8.02
C GLN A 148 -14.56 29.45 -6.77
N TYR A 149 -13.94 29.36 -5.59
CA TYR A 149 -14.63 29.54 -4.32
C TYR A 149 -14.52 30.98 -3.82
N THR A 150 -15.39 31.35 -2.89
CA THR A 150 -15.41 32.68 -2.24
C THR A 150 -15.75 32.54 -0.76
N GLY A 151 -15.34 33.53 0.03
CA GLY A 151 -15.60 33.58 1.47
C GLY A 151 -14.31 33.75 2.28
N SER A 152 -14.47 33.69 3.59
CA SER A 152 -13.41 33.82 4.58
C SER A 152 -13.85 33.16 5.89
N SER A 153 -12.95 33.09 6.87
CA SER A 153 -13.27 32.60 8.21
C SER A 153 -12.42 33.29 9.30
N ALA A 154 -12.36 32.69 10.48
CA ALA A 154 -11.97 33.33 11.73
C ALA A 154 -10.48 33.67 11.86
N HIS A 155 -9.57 32.91 11.22
CA HIS A 155 -8.14 33.11 11.40
C HIS A 155 -7.67 34.39 10.67
N PRO A 156 -7.04 35.35 11.38
CA PRO A 156 -6.84 36.72 10.88
C PRO A 156 -5.96 36.83 9.65
N SER A 157 -5.02 35.91 9.41
CA SER A 157 -4.14 35.91 8.23
C SER A 157 -4.33 34.71 7.29
N ARG A 158 -4.69 33.54 7.81
CA ARG A 158 -4.75 32.27 7.07
C ARG A 158 -6.14 31.98 6.47
N GLN A 159 -7.15 32.77 6.80
CA GLN A 159 -8.55 32.55 6.39
C GLN A 159 -9.20 33.85 5.90
N LYS A 160 -8.42 34.75 5.29
CA LYS A 160 -8.97 35.97 4.68
C LYS A 160 -9.68 35.71 3.36
N GLU A 161 -9.38 34.59 2.73
CA GLU A 161 -9.87 34.17 1.43
C GLU A 161 -9.83 32.63 1.34
N PRO A 162 -10.44 32.01 0.32
CA PRO A 162 -10.45 30.57 0.13
C PRO A 162 -9.06 29.98 -0.16
N HIS A 163 -8.82 28.80 0.38
CA HIS A 163 -7.61 28.00 0.18
C HIS A 163 -7.98 26.52 0.03
N ALA A 164 -8.38 26.12 -1.18
CA ALA A 164 -8.66 24.72 -1.49
C ALA A 164 -7.39 23.87 -1.32
N HIS A 165 -7.42 22.90 -0.43
CA HIS A 165 -6.23 22.12 -0.03
C HIS A 165 -6.30 20.66 -0.46
N MET A 166 -7.49 20.08 -0.64
CA MET A 166 -7.64 18.68 -1.05
C MET A 166 -8.89 18.51 -1.90
N ALA A 167 -8.84 17.57 -2.84
CA ALA A 167 -10.00 17.01 -3.50
C ALA A 167 -10.03 15.47 -3.28
N ILE A 168 -11.18 14.90 -2.92
CA ILE A 168 -11.33 13.46 -2.71
C ILE A 168 -12.68 12.96 -3.22
N LEU A 169 -12.71 11.76 -3.81
CA LEU A 169 -13.95 11.13 -4.26
C LEU A 169 -14.76 10.62 -3.07
N SER A 170 -16.08 10.70 -3.16
CA SER A 170 -16.96 9.89 -2.32
C SER A 170 -16.67 8.39 -2.52
N PRO A 171 -17.00 7.54 -1.53
CA PRO A 171 -16.84 6.09 -1.66
C PRO A 171 -17.53 5.48 -2.88
N ASP A 172 -18.68 6.02 -3.28
CA ASP A 172 -19.42 5.64 -4.49
C ASP A 172 -18.90 6.31 -5.78
N GLN A 173 -17.92 7.22 -5.66
CA GLN A 173 -17.30 8.02 -6.72
C GLN A 173 -18.26 8.87 -7.56
N ASN A 174 -19.45 9.18 -7.01
CA ASN A 174 -20.45 10.06 -7.63
C ASN A 174 -20.29 11.53 -7.23
N TYR A 175 -19.57 11.80 -6.15
CA TYR A 175 -19.31 13.14 -5.64
C TYR A 175 -17.81 13.39 -5.46
N LEU A 176 -17.43 14.65 -5.56
CA LEU A 176 -16.11 15.14 -5.21
C LEU A 176 -16.24 16.08 -4.03
N TYR A 177 -15.51 15.80 -2.94
CA TYR A 177 -15.36 16.69 -1.81
C TYR A 177 -14.11 17.54 -1.95
N VAL A 178 -14.21 18.82 -1.62
CA VAL A 178 -13.09 19.76 -1.67
C VAL A 178 -12.95 20.47 -0.33
N ASN A 179 -11.84 20.22 0.36
CA ASN A 179 -11.54 20.88 1.63
C ASN A 179 -11.00 22.28 1.35
N ASP A 180 -11.58 23.29 1.97
CA ASP A 180 -11.18 24.67 1.86
C ASP A 180 -10.77 25.20 3.24
N LEU A 181 -9.44 25.27 3.44
CA LEU A 181 -8.83 25.75 4.66
C LEU A 181 -9.28 27.19 4.97
N GLY A 182 -9.42 28.01 3.93
CA GLY A 182 -9.67 29.44 4.03
C GLY A 182 -11.06 29.82 4.52
N THR A 183 -12.04 28.92 4.33
CA THR A 183 -13.46 29.19 4.62
C THR A 183 -14.09 28.26 5.64
N ASP A 184 -13.33 27.31 6.20
CA ASP A 184 -13.84 26.25 7.08
C ASP A 184 -14.98 25.43 6.46
N LYS A 185 -14.84 25.10 5.18
CA LYS A 185 -15.83 24.33 4.43
C LYS A 185 -15.24 23.10 3.76
N ILE A 186 -16.10 22.11 3.61
CA ILE A 186 -15.92 20.96 2.73
C ILE A 186 -17.01 21.08 1.66
N TYR A 187 -16.64 21.55 0.47
CA TYR A 187 -17.57 21.63 -0.67
C TYR A 187 -17.83 20.24 -1.23
N GLN A 188 -19.03 20.00 -1.72
CA GLN A 188 -19.43 18.74 -2.36
C GLN A 188 -20.02 19.04 -3.73
N HIS A 189 -19.37 18.50 -4.76
CA HIS A 189 -19.81 18.60 -6.14
C HIS A 189 -20.29 17.26 -6.66
N LYS A 190 -21.40 17.26 -7.38
CA LYS A 190 -21.81 16.09 -8.18
C LYS A 190 -20.85 15.93 -9.36
N ILE A 191 -20.44 14.69 -9.62
CA ILE A 191 -19.60 14.33 -10.77
C ILE A 191 -20.49 13.84 -11.91
N PHE A 192 -20.34 14.43 -13.09
CA PHE A 192 -20.98 13.94 -14.31
C PHE A 192 -20.21 12.77 -14.92
N ALA A 193 -20.84 12.01 -15.81
CA ALA A 193 -20.26 10.80 -16.40
C ALA A 193 -18.91 11.06 -17.10
N ASP A 194 -18.78 12.21 -17.75
CA ASP A 194 -17.55 12.63 -18.42
C ASP A 194 -16.46 13.04 -17.42
N GLY A 195 -16.77 13.24 -16.13
CA GLY A 195 -15.90 13.72 -15.06
C GLY A 195 -15.87 15.23 -14.89
N SER A 196 -16.69 16.00 -15.60
CA SER A 196 -16.93 17.40 -15.23
C SER A 196 -17.75 17.47 -13.93
N LEU A 197 -17.74 18.63 -13.27
CA LEU A 197 -18.43 18.84 -12.01
C LEU A 197 -19.61 19.78 -12.17
N GLU A 198 -20.67 19.51 -11.42
CA GLU A 198 -21.75 20.47 -11.24
C GLU A 198 -21.22 21.67 -10.45
N GLU A 199 -21.28 22.88 -11.04
CA GLU A 199 -20.79 24.10 -10.37
C GLU A 199 -21.62 24.47 -9.14
N LYS A 200 -22.90 24.09 -9.14
CA LYS A 200 -23.75 24.19 -7.96
C LYS A 200 -23.35 23.08 -6.97
N PHE A 201 -22.80 23.50 -5.84
CA PHE A 201 -22.36 22.60 -4.77
C PHE A 201 -23.20 22.74 -3.50
N THR A 202 -23.13 21.73 -2.66
CA THR A 202 -23.45 21.81 -1.23
C THR A 202 -22.14 21.96 -0.44
N ALA A 203 -22.24 22.33 0.84
CA ALA A 203 -21.06 22.43 1.70
C ALA A 203 -21.37 22.00 3.12
N THR A 204 -20.46 21.24 3.72
CA THR A 204 -20.42 21.02 5.17
C THR A 204 -19.49 22.07 5.78
N THR A 205 -19.99 22.85 6.72
CA THR A 205 -19.18 23.82 7.48
C THR A 205 -18.62 23.15 8.72
N VAL A 206 -17.31 23.26 8.94
CA VAL A 206 -16.64 22.80 10.16
C VAL A 206 -16.51 23.96 11.16
N PRO A 207 -16.29 23.70 12.46
CA PRO A 207 -16.08 24.76 13.45
C PRO A 207 -15.09 25.85 13.00
N ALA A 208 -15.43 27.11 13.27
CA ALA A 208 -14.67 28.25 12.79
C ALA A 208 -13.22 28.27 13.31
N GLY A 209 -12.29 28.60 12.42
CA GLY A 209 -10.86 28.69 12.69
C GLY A 209 -10.10 27.37 12.59
N GLN A 210 -10.75 26.25 12.22
CA GLN A 210 -10.11 24.93 12.16
C GLN A 210 -9.16 24.77 10.98
N GLY A 211 -9.54 25.24 9.79
CA GLY A 211 -8.81 25.09 8.55
C GLY A 211 -8.75 23.64 8.07
N PRO A 212 -9.84 23.09 7.48
CA PRO A 212 -9.88 21.72 6.97
C PRO A 212 -8.77 21.49 5.93
N ARG A 213 -7.93 20.47 6.14
CA ARG A 213 -6.77 20.19 5.29
C ARG A 213 -6.95 18.90 4.48
N HIS A 214 -6.67 17.74 5.07
CA HIS A 214 -6.82 16.44 4.41
C HIS A 214 -7.95 15.63 5.04
N LEU A 215 -8.71 14.91 4.22
CA LEU A 215 -9.84 14.08 4.61
C LEU A 215 -9.70 12.68 4.01
N ILE A 216 -10.01 11.64 4.76
CA ILE A 216 -10.03 10.25 4.30
C ILE A 216 -11.35 9.58 4.67
N PHE A 217 -11.80 8.63 3.85
CA PHE A 217 -12.91 7.75 4.16
C PHE A 217 -12.40 6.40 4.65
N ASN A 218 -13.18 5.71 5.50
CA ASN A 218 -12.98 4.28 5.68
C ASN A 218 -13.44 3.50 4.42
N LYS A 219 -13.00 2.24 4.26
CA LYS A 219 -13.29 1.38 3.11
C LYS A 219 -14.79 1.15 2.91
N ALA A 220 -15.54 1.06 4.01
CA ALA A 220 -16.98 0.91 3.97
C ALA A 220 -17.71 2.20 3.54
N GLY A 221 -17.02 3.34 3.55
CA GLY A 221 -17.59 4.64 3.20
C GLY A 221 -18.58 5.21 4.21
N THR A 222 -18.64 4.65 5.42
CA THR A 222 -19.58 5.03 6.48
C THR A 222 -19.04 6.11 7.41
N ASN A 223 -17.71 6.29 7.44
CA ASN A 223 -17.04 7.31 8.26
C ASN A 223 -16.04 8.09 7.40
N ALA A 224 -15.89 9.38 7.72
CA ALA A 224 -14.81 10.22 7.21
C ALA A 224 -14.03 10.85 8.36
N TYR A 225 -12.73 11.05 8.16
CA TYR A 225 -11.82 11.62 9.14
C TYR A 225 -11.08 12.79 8.51
N LEU A 226 -11.15 13.96 9.14
CA LEU A 226 -10.56 15.20 8.66
C LEU A 226 -9.49 15.67 9.63
N ILE A 227 -8.28 15.94 9.14
CA ILE A 227 -7.28 16.70 9.89
C ILE A 227 -7.42 18.20 9.57
N THR A 228 -7.40 19.01 10.63
CA THR A 228 -7.55 20.47 10.56
C THR A 228 -6.22 21.16 10.88
N GLU A 229 -5.72 22.01 9.99
CA GLU A 229 -4.35 22.56 10.07
C GLU A 229 -4.20 23.57 11.21
N LEU A 230 -5.17 24.47 11.35
CA LEU A 230 -5.04 25.68 12.18
C LEU A 230 -5.43 25.46 13.64
N LYS A 231 -6.24 24.43 13.93
CA LYS A 231 -6.52 23.98 15.30
C LYS A 231 -5.78 22.73 15.71
N GLY A 232 -5.27 21.97 14.74
CA GLY A 232 -4.58 20.71 14.99
C GLY A 232 -5.50 19.66 15.60
N GLN A 233 -6.68 19.50 15.02
CA GLN A 233 -7.72 18.57 15.47
C GLN A 233 -8.07 17.55 14.39
N VAL A 234 -8.49 16.36 14.82
CA VAL A 234 -9.16 15.39 13.95
C VAL A 234 -10.66 15.43 14.22
N ASP A 235 -11.42 15.70 13.18
CA ASP A 235 -12.87 15.58 13.16
C ASP A 235 -13.29 14.23 12.57
N VAL A 236 -14.29 13.60 13.19
CA VAL A 236 -14.90 12.35 12.74
C VAL A 236 -16.31 12.63 12.27
N PHE A 237 -16.62 12.21 11.04
CA PHE A 237 -17.93 12.36 10.44
C PHE A 237 -18.58 10.99 10.21
N LYS A 238 -19.89 10.93 10.47
CA LYS A 238 -20.77 9.88 9.92
C LYS A 238 -21.21 10.27 8.52
N VAL A 239 -21.07 9.33 7.59
CA VAL A 239 -21.46 9.51 6.20
C VAL A 239 -22.81 8.83 5.98
N SER A 240 -23.80 9.62 5.54
CA SER A 240 -25.13 9.14 5.15
C SER A 240 -25.62 9.95 3.96
N ASP A 241 -26.05 9.29 2.89
CA ASP A 241 -26.42 9.93 1.62
C ASP A 241 -25.36 10.91 1.09
N ASN A 242 -24.08 10.53 1.22
CA ASN A 242 -22.94 11.37 0.90
C ASN A 242 -22.91 12.71 1.69
N GLN A 243 -23.65 12.86 2.79
CA GLN A 243 -23.53 14.00 3.69
C GLN A 243 -22.59 13.67 4.85
N LEU A 244 -21.74 14.63 5.20
CA LEU A 244 -20.80 14.53 6.31
C LEU A 244 -21.43 15.13 7.57
N ASN A 245 -21.71 14.26 8.56
CA ASN A 245 -22.29 14.66 9.85
C ASN A 245 -21.23 14.57 10.94
N LEU A 246 -20.77 15.70 11.47
CA LEU A 246 -19.74 15.75 12.51
C LEU A 246 -20.26 15.10 13.79
N VAL A 247 -19.54 14.09 14.30
CA VAL A 247 -19.91 13.35 15.52
C VAL A 247 -18.86 13.38 16.62
N GLN A 248 -17.62 13.74 16.29
CA GLN A 248 -16.53 13.84 17.27
C GLN A 248 -15.45 14.78 16.77
N THR A 249 -14.83 15.52 17.69
CA THR A 249 -13.62 16.31 17.46
C THR A 249 -12.62 15.96 18.56
N LEU A 250 -11.36 15.74 18.20
CA LEU A 250 -10.27 15.42 19.13
C LEU A 250 -9.03 16.25 18.80
N ASP A 251 -8.30 16.69 19.82
CA ASP A 251 -7.00 17.32 19.62
C ASP A 251 -5.97 16.30 19.12
N ALA A 252 -5.43 16.54 17.93
CA ALA A 252 -4.32 15.79 17.38
C ALA A 252 -3.00 16.36 17.91
N ASP A 253 -2.73 17.62 17.59
CA ASP A 253 -1.50 18.32 17.98
C ASP A 253 -1.47 18.57 19.49
N THR A 254 -0.51 17.94 20.16
CA THR A 254 -0.33 18.03 21.61
C THR A 254 0.25 19.36 22.08
N ALA A 255 0.78 20.19 21.17
CA ALA A 255 1.37 21.47 21.55
C ALA A 255 0.34 22.40 22.21
N LYS A 256 0.75 23.22 23.17
CA LYS A 256 -0.11 24.28 23.73
C LYS A 256 -0.07 25.58 22.93
N SER A 257 0.83 25.65 21.95
CA SER A 257 1.01 26.82 21.07
C SER A 257 -0.28 27.14 20.32
N PRO A 258 -0.65 28.43 20.16
CA PRO A 258 -1.73 28.82 19.24
C PRO A 258 -1.33 28.63 17.78
N ASP A 259 -0.02 28.65 17.48
CA ASP A 259 0.50 28.41 16.14
C ASP A 259 0.58 26.91 15.89
N LYS A 260 -0.46 26.38 15.23
CA LYS A 260 -0.62 24.98 14.85
C LYS A 260 -0.28 24.77 13.38
N GLY A 261 0.04 23.54 13.02
CA GLY A 261 0.43 23.19 11.66
C GLY A 261 0.20 21.73 11.32
N SER A 262 -0.94 21.15 11.68
CA SER A 262 -1.25 19.77 11.31
C SER A 262 -1.27 19.58 9.78
N ALA A 263 -0.97 18.36 9.34
CA ALA A 263 -0.75 18.09 7.93
C ALA A 263 -1.57 16.90 7.44
N ASP A 264 -1.07 15.69 7.65
CA ASP A 264 -1.57 14.53 6.94
C ASP A 264 -2.32 13.57 7.86
N ILE A 265 -3.13 12.69 7.26
CA ILE A 265 -3.97 11.75 8.00
C ILE A 265 -4.12 10.45 7.20
N HIS A 266 -3.92 9.31 7.85
CA HIS A 266 -4.03 7.98 7.22
C HIS A 266 -4.63 6.97 8.18
N LEU A 267 -5.44 6.06 7.65
CA LEU A 267 -5.82 4.82 8.31
C LEU A 267 -4.77 3.75 8.06
N SER A 268 -4.52 2.88 9.04
CA SER A 268 -3.77 1.65 8.80
C SER A 268 -4.49 0.79 7.75
N PRO A 269 -3.80 -0.09 7.00
CA PRO A 269 -4.43 -0.88 5.94
C PRO A 269 -5.61 -1.75 6.39
N ASN A 270 -5.71 -2.09 7.68
CA ASN A 270 -6.84 -2.82 8.26
C ASN A 270 -7.85 -1.94 9.01
N GLU A 271 -7.67 -0.62 8.98
CA GLU A 271 -8.54 0.41 9.55
C GLU A 271 -8.73 0.39 11.07
N LYS A 272 -7.85 -0.31 11.80
CA LYS A 272 -7.88 -0.32 13.28
C LYS A 272 -7.24 0.92 13.89
N TRP A 273 -6.37 1.60 13.14
CA TRP A 273 -5.60 2.74 13.61
C TRP A 273 -5.74 3.91 12.65
N LEU A 274 -5.80 5.10 13.22
CA LEU A 274 -5.67 6.35 12.48
C LEU A 274 -4.45 7.09 13.01
N ILE A 275 -3.64 7.61 12.10
CA ILE A 275 -2.48 8.43 12.43
C ILE A 275 -2.67 9.81 11.79
N SER A 276 -2.23 10.85 12.47
CA SER A 276 -2.13 12.21 11.91
C SER A 276 -0.75 12.80 12.17
N SER A 277 -0.28 13.70 11.30
CA SER A 277 0.99 14.41 11.51
C SER A 277 0.80 15.87 11.90
N ASN A 278 1.66 16.36 12.79
CA ASN A 278 1.66 17.73 13.29
C ASN A 278 3.04 18.37 13.08
N ARG A 279 3.07 19.59 12.52
CA ARG A 279 4.31 20.32 12.20
C ARG A 279 4.44 21.55 13.10
N ILE A 280 5.55 22.26 12.92
CA ILE A 280 5.81 23.60 13.50
C ILE A 280 6.03 23.49 15.01
N SER A 281 4.97 23.39 15.80
CA SER A 281 5.02 23.47 17.27
C SER A 281 5.34 22.15 17.95
N SER A 282 4.99 21.01 17.36
CA SER A 282 5.16 19.69 17.99
C SER A 282 6.06 18.74 17.20
N ASN A 283 6.02 18.75 15.85
CA ASN A 283 6.77 17.81 15.00
C ASN A 283 6.58 16.36 15.46
N GLU A 284 5.34 15.88 15.38
CA GLU A 284 4.93 14.59 15.92
C GLU A 284 3.94 13.88 15.01
N LEU A 285 3.82 12.57 15.22
CA LEU A 285 2.65 11.79 14.83
C LEU A 285 1.74 11.59 16.04
N THR A 286 0.42 11.66 15.83
CA THR A 286 -0.59 11.30 16.83
C THR A 286 -1.30 10.03 16.39
N ILE A 287 -1.40 9.05 17.28
CA ILE A 287 -1.97 7.73 17.01
C ILE A 287 -3.30 7.61 17.75
N PHE A 288 -4.33 7.21 17.02
CA PHE A 288 -5.67 6.94 17.51
C PHE A 288 -6.06 5.49 17.24
N SER A 289 -6.75 4.84 18.17
CA SER A 289 -7.45 3.59 17.88
C SER A 289 -8.85 3.89 17.35
N VAL A 290 -9.21 3.25 16.23
CA VAL A 290 -10.53 3.32 15.63
C VAL A 290 -11.42 2.30 16.34
N GLN A 291 -12.48 2.79 16.96
CA GLN A 291 -13.45 1.96 17.69
C GLN A 291 -14.40 1.26 16.71
N ALA A 292 -15.15 0.26 17.19
CA ALA A 292 -16.08 -0.51 16.36
C ALA A 292 -17.17 0.35 15.70
N ASP A 293 -17.56 1.45 16.35
CA ASP A 293 -18.48 2.44 15.81
C ASP A 293 -17.79 3.49 14.91
N GLY A 294 -16.50 3.36 14.62
CA GLY A 294 -15.72 4.30 13.81
C GLY A 294 -15.29 5.58 14.53
N LEU A 295 -15.65 5.77 15.81
CA LEU A 295 -15.11 6.87 16.62
C LEU A 295 -13.63 6.63 16.95
N LEU A 296 -12.95 7.69 17.34
CA LEU A 296 -11.53 7.65 17.65
C LEU A 296 -11.29 7.75 19.16
N LYS A 297 -10.24 7.07 19.61
CA LYS A 297 -9.64 7.28 20.93
C LYS A 297 -8.16 7.59 20.75
N LYS A 298 -7.70 8.75 21.24
CA LYS A 298 -6.28 9.10 21.24
C LYS A 298 -5.52 8.13 22.15
N VAL A 299 -4.45 7.52 21.63
CA VAL A 299 -3.67 6.49 22.32
C VAL A 299 -2.31 7.02 22.74
N LYS A 300 -1.55 7.56 21.78
CA LYS A 300 -0.19 8.06 22.03
C LYS A 300 0.20 9.11 20.99
N HIS A 301 1.32 9.77 21.24
CA HIS A 301 2.01 10.61 20.27
C HIS A 301 3.48 10.19 20.20
N LEU A 302 4.14 10.54 19.11
CA LEU A 302 5.53 10.21 18.84
C LEU A 302 6.20 11.41 18.17
N THR A 303 7.24 11.96 18.78
CA THR A 303 8.08 12.98 18.14
C THR A 303 8.81 12.38 16.95
N VAL A 304 8.83 13.14 15.86
CA VAL A 304 9.51 12.82 14.60
C VAL A 304 10.34 14.02 14.14
N ALA A 305 11.10 13.87 13.07
CA ALA A 305 11.86 14.94 12.47
C ALA A 305 10.97 16.11 12.00
N ARG A 306 11.59 17.28 11.82
CA ARG A 306 10.89 18.57 11.68
C ARG A 306 10.06 18.66 10.40
N LYS A 307 8.87 19.23 10.57
CA LYS A 307 7.82 19.40 9.55
C LYS A 307 7.47 18.10 8.81
N PRO A 308 6.87 17.11 9.49
CA PRO A 308 6.34 15.89 8.87
C PRO A 308 5.09 16.21 8.04
N ARG A 309 5.27 16.76 6.83
CA ARG A 309 4.18 17.27 5.99
C ARG A 309 3.34 16.17 5.35
N ASN A 310 3.92 15.00 5.17
CA ASN A 310 3.26 13.82 4.65
C ASN A 310 3.88 12.57 5.28
N PHE A 311 3.07 11.54 5.43
CA PHE A 311 3.56 10.22 5.78
C PHE A 311 2.69 9.19 5.06
N ASN A 312 3.11 7.93 5.02
CA ASN A 312 2.27 6.87 4.46
C ASN A 312 2.61 5.52 5.09
N PHE A 313 1.63 4.62 5.12
CA PHE A 313 1.89 3.20 5.38
C PHE A 313 2.49 2.58 4.12
N ASP A 314 3.38 1.61 4.30
CA ASP A 314 3.69 0.71 3.20
C ASP A 314 2.45 -0.18 2.90
N PRO A 315 2.33 -0.74 1.68
CA PRO A 315 1.18 -1.56 1.30
C PRO A 315 0.94 -2.78 2.20
N THR A 316 1.97 -3.30 2.86
CA THR A 316 1.82 -4.43 3.81
C THR A 316 1.28 -3.98 5.17
N GLY A 317 1.40 -2.68 5.49
CA GLY A 317 1.02 -2.11 6.78
C GLY A 317 1.99 -2.42 7.91
N HIS A 318 3.17 -2.96 7.62
CA HIS A 318 4.19 -3.26 8.62
C HIS A 318 5.10 -2.06 8.92
N PHE A 319 5.11 -1.05 8.06
CA PHE A 319 5.96 0.12 8.19
C PHE A 319 5.20 1.42 7.92
N VAL A 320 5.66 2.49 8.55
CA VAL A 320 5.21 3.86 8.32
C VAL A 320 6.43 4.71 7.94
N TYR A 321 6.30 5.45 6.84
CA TYR A 321 7.32 6.32 6.29
C TYR A 321 6.90 7.77 6.48
N VAL A 322 7.76 8.58 7.09
CA VAL A 322 7.43 9.96 7.51
C VAL A 322 8.33 10.96 6.80
N ALA A 323 7.78 11.72 5.85
CA ALA A 323 8.53 12.73 5.10
C ALA A 323 8.64 14.03 5.89
N SER A 324 9.85 14.30 6.39
CA SER A 324 10.16 15.45 7.24
C SER A 324 10.91 16.50 6.43
N GLN A 325 10.17 17.53 6.04
CA GLN A 325 10.59 18.54 5.06
C GLN A 325 11.87 19.27 5.48
N ASP A 326 11.92 19.78 6.72
CA ASP A 326 13.01 20.67 7.16
C ASP A 326 14.28 19.90 7.58
N ASP A 327 14.17 18.59 7.76
CA ASP A 327 15.29 17.72 8.15
C ASP A 327 15.79 16.85 6.98
N HIS A 328 15.24 17.03 5.78
CA HIS A 328 15.73 16.42 4.55
C HIS A 328 15.83 14.88 4.64
N LYS A 329 14.80 14.24 5.18
CA LYS A 329 14.72 12.79 5.28
C LYS A 329 13.30 12.25 5.34
N VAL A 330 13.19 10.98 5.00
CA VAL A 330 12.04 10.14 5.29
C VAL A 330 12.42 9.16 6.40
N GLU A 331 11.85 9.34 7.59
CA GLU A 331 12.06 8.40 8.71
C GLU A 331 11.21 7.15 8.51
N VAL A 332 11.76 5.98 8.89
CA VAL A 332 11.10 4.68 8.72
C VAL A 332 10.82 4.08 10.08
N TYR A 333 9.56 3.73 10.32
CA TYR A 333 9.10 3.12 11.56
C TYR A 333 8.49 1.76 11.27
N SER A 334 8.80 0.74 12.06
CA SER A 334 8.00 -0.48 12.08
C SER A 334 6.71 -0.22 12.86
N PHE A 335 5.62 -0.84 12.41
CA PHE A 335 4.28 -0.66 12.96
C PHE A 335 3.76 -1.96 13.56
N ASN A 336 3.44 -1.94 14.85
CA ASN A 336 2.80 -3.06 15.52
C ASN A 336 1.27 -2.91 15.46
N ASP A 337 0.63 -3.65 14.56
CA ASP A 337 -0.83 -3.60 14.38
C ASP A 337 -1.65 -3.99 15.61
N GLN A 338 -1.08 -4.75 16.55
CA GLN A 338 -1.81 -5.13 17.77
C GLN A 338 -1.87 -3.98 18.78
N THR A 339 -0.87 -3.10 18.79
CA THR A 339 -0.71 -2.06 19.82
C THR A 339 -0.74 -0.63 19.29
N GLY A 340 -0.66 -0.45 17.97
CA GLY A 340 -0.51 0.85 17.31
C GLY A 340 0.85 1.51 17.59
N GLU A 341 1.84 0.74 18.04
CA GLU A 341 3.17 1.24 18.34
C GLU A 341 4.00 1.42 17.07
N LEU A 342 4.73 2.54 17.04
CA LEU A 342 5.70 2.88 16.01
C LEU A 342 7.09 2.86 16.62
N THR A 343 7.97 2.03 16.07
CA THR A 343 9.37 1.91 16.51
C THR A 343 10.28 2.36 15.39
N ASN A 344 11.11 3.39 15.65
CA ASN A 344 12.05 3.89 14.65
C ASN A 344 13.03 2.78 14.26
N THR A 345 13.15 2.48 12.98
CA THR A 345 14.08 1.44 12.51
C THR A 345 15.50 1.95 12.33
N HIS A 346 15.70 3.27 12.37
CA HIS A 346 16.94 3.97 12.07
C HIS A 346 17.45 3.71 10.64
N GLN A 347 16.52 3.58 9.69
CA GLN A 347 16.78 3.29 8.28
C GLN A 347 16.34 4.48 7.41
N ASP A 348 16.65 5.69 7.85
CA ASP A 348 16.23 6.94 7.22
C ASP A 348 16.61 6.98 5.73
N ILE A 349 15.68 7.45 4.89
CA ILE A 349 15.93 7.73 3.48
C ILE A 349 16.29 9.20 3.35
N LEU A 350 17.51 9.51 2.91
CA LEU A 350 17.95 10.89 2.72
C LEU A 350 17.38 11.43 1.40
N VAL A 351 16.47 12.40 1.50
CA VAL A 351 15.82 13.09 0.38
C VAL A 351 15.70 14.56 0.74
N GLN A 352 16.03 15.46 -0.15
CA GLN A 352 15.94 16.89 0.15
C GLN A 352 14.48 17.36 0.17
N ALA A 353 14.05 18.01 1.26
CA ALA A 353 12.71 18.58 1.43
C ALA A 353 11.54 17.67 0.95
N PRO A 354 11.44 16.42 1.45
CA PRO A 354 10.40 15.48 1.02
C PRO A 354 9.05 15.91 1.61
N VAL A 355 8.00 15.85 0.80
CA VAL A 355 6.66 16.34 1.17
C VAL A 355 5.51 15.46 0.66
N SER A 356 5.81 14.39 -0.06
CA SER A 356 4.81 13.50 -0.66
C SER A 356 5.37 12.08 -0.83
N LEU A 357 4.62 11.06 -0.43
CA LEU A 357 5.01 9.66 -0.41
C LEU A 357 3.89 8.80 -0.99
N HIS A 358 4.16 8.16 -2.12
CA HIS A 358 3.21 7.25 -2.78
C HIS A 358 3.86 5.91 -3.07
N PHE A 359 3.29 4.86 -2.51
CA PHE A 359 3.68 3.50 -2.83
C PHE A 359 3.04 3.05 -4.13
N ILE A 360 3.81 2.30 -4.91
CA ILE A 360 3.33 1.51 -6.03
C ILE A 360 3.46 0.06 -5.61
N GLU A 361 2.31 -0.56 -5.39
CA GLU A 361 2.23 -2.00 -5.31
C GLU A 361 2.77 -2.57 -6.61
N LYS A 362 3.92 -3.23 -6.51
CA LYS A 362 4.40 -4.05 -7.60
C LYS A 362 3.59 -5.34 -7.54
N GLU A 363 2.72 -5.54 -8.53
CA GLU A 363 2.06 -6.83 -8.68
C GLU A 363 3.15 -7.91 -8.77
N ILE A 364 3.12 -8.86 -7.85
CA ILE A 364 4.14 -9.91 -7.80
C ILE A 364 3.91 -10.84 -8.98
N ASP A 365 4.84 -10.83 -9.92
CA ASP A 365 4.86 -11.79 -11.01
C ASP A 365 5.40 -13.14 -10.47
N ALA A 366 4.49 -14.08 -10.22
CA ALA A 366 4.79 -15.39 -9.68
C ALA A 366 5.73 -16.19 -10.60
N GLU A 367 5.59 -16.04 -11.92
CA GLU A 367 6.45 -16.70 -12.90
C GLU A 367 7.87 -16.13 -12.84
N ALA A 368 7.98 -14.80 -12.77
CA ALA A 368 9.27 -14.14 -12.59
C ALA A 368 9.93 -14.52 -11.25
N GLN A 369 9.16 -14.63 -10.16
CA GLN A 369 9.67 -15.08 -8.87
C GLN A 369 10.19 -16.52 -8.92
N ILE A 370 9.45 -17.45 -9.53
CA ILE A 370 9.90 -18.84 -9.73
C ILE A 370 11.23 -18.89 -10.47
N LYS A 371 11.38 -18.08 -11.53
CA LYS A 371 12.64 -17.97 -12.28
C LYS A 371 13.77 -17.37 -11.44
N ALA A 372 13.50 -16.31 -10.67
CA ALA A 372 14.49 -15.65 -9.81
C ALA A 372 14.98 -16.55 -8.68
N LEU A 373 14.06 -17.30 -8.07
CA LEU A 373 14.33 -18.31 -7.03
C LEU A 373 14.94 -19.60 -7.60
N LYS A 374 15.12 -19.70 -8.92
CA LYS A 374 15.64 -20.86 -9.64
C LYS A 374 14.87 -22.16 -9.32
N ILE A 375 13.56 -22.03 -9.17
CA ILE A 375 12.67 -23.17 -8.91
C ILE A 375 12.35 -23.86 -10.23
N GLY A 376 12.77 -25.13 -10.36
CA GLY A 376 12.45 -25.95 -11.52
C GLY A 376 11.07 -26.58 -11.39
N LEU A 377 10.05 -26.00 -12.01
CA LEU A 377 8.75 -26.65 -12.19
C LEU A 377 8.88 -27.77 -13.23
N LYS A 378 8.18 -28.89 -13.00
CA LYS A 378 8.26 -30.09 -13.85
C LYS A 378 6.90 -30.42 -14.44
N ALA A 379 6.89 -31.29 -15.45
CA ALA A 379 5.64 -31.92 -15.87
C ALA A 379 5.05 -32.69 -14.67
N PRO A 380 3.75 -32.52 -14.36
CA PRO A 380 3.13 -33.23 -13.26
C PRO A 380 3.18 -34.74 -13.49
N SER A 381 3.56 -35.52 -12.47
CA SER A 381 3.43 -36.98 -12.51
C SER A 381 1.95 -37.37 -12.67
N PRO A 382 1.63 -38.52 -13.30
CA PRO A 382 0.26 -39.03 -13.31
C PRO A 382 -0.24 -39.36 -11.89
N ALA A 383 -1.56 -39.51 -11.74
CA ALA A 383 -2.15 -40.02 -10.50
C ALA A 383 -1.76 -41.48 -10.28
N ILE A 384 -1.44 -41.83 -9.03
CA ILE A 384 -1.00 -43.20 -8.67
C ILE A 384 -2.17 -44.13 -8.29
N ALA A 385 -3.39 -43.57 -8.19
CA ALA A 385 -4.63 -44.29 -7.88
C ALA A 385 -5.81 -43.58 -8.58
N ASN A 386 -7.04 -44.05 -8.34
CA ASN A 386 -8.25 -43.52 -8.97
C ASN A 386 -8.69 -42.17 -8.36
N TYR A 387 -8.00 -41.09 -8.73
CA TYR A 387 -8.35 -39.72 -8.38
C TYR A 387 -7.73 -38.74 -9.39
N ILE A 388 -8.17 -37.49 -9.37
CA ILE A 388 -7.65 -36.41 -10.22
C ILE A 388 -6.83 -35.42 -9.40
N LYS A 389 -5.74 -34.91 -9.98
CA LYS A 389 -4.81 -34.04 -9.28
C LYS A 389 -5.25 -32.58 -9.18
N CYS A 390 -6.11 -32.15 -10.09
CA CYS A 390 -6.58 -30.77 -10.18
C CYS A 390 -8.01 -30.74 -10.69
N VAL A 391 -8.86 -29.94 -10.04
CA VAL A 391 -10.18 -29.55 -10.53
C VAL A 391 -10.29 -28.05 -10.51
N VAL A 392 -10.73 -27.46 -11.62
CA VAL A 392 -11.13 -26.05 -11.68
C VAL A 392 -12.65 -25.98 -11.68
N SER A 393 -13.23 -25.32 -10.67
CA SER A 393 -14.66 -25.11 -10.53
C SER A 393 -14.95 -23.63 -10.31
N GLY A 394 -15.41 -22.95 -11.36
CA GLY A 394 -15.54 -21.49 -11.36
C GLY A 394 -14.17 -20.83 -11.15
N LYS A 395 -14.05 -19.97 -10.13
CA LYS A 395 -12.77 -19.36 -9.73
C LYS A 395 -11.95 -20.20 -8.75
N MET A 396 -12.47 -21.34 -8.31
CA MET A 396 -11.80 -22.19 -7.34
C MET A 396 -10.99 -23.28 -8.02
N VAL A 397 -9.77 -23.51 -7.57
CA VAL A 397 -8.93 -24.64 -7.97
C VAL A 397 -8.69 -25.52 -6.75
N TYR A 398 -8.94 -26.82 -6.91
CA TYR A 398 -8.73 -27.83 -5.88
C TYR A 398 -7.61 -28.75 -6.35
N LEU A 399 -6.51 -28.78 -5.60
CA LEU A 399 -5.43 -29.73 -5.82
C LEU A 399 -5.50 -30.83 -4.77
N SER A 400 -5.39 -32.08 -5.22
CA SER A 400 -5.34 -33.24 -4.32
C SER A 400 -4.02 -33.28 -3.53
N GLY A 401 -3.92 -34.23 -2.59
CA GLY A 401 -2.67 -34.55 -1.92
C GLY A 401 -1.51 -34.78 -2.90
N HIS A 402 -0.42 -34.07 -2.66
CA HIS A 402 0.87 -34.24 -3.32
C HIS A 402 1.94 -34.59 -2.28
N ILE A 403 2.97 -35.27 -2.75
CA ILE A 403 4.03 -35.88 -1.93
C ILE A 403 5.41 -35.37 -2.39
N PRO A 404 6.47 -35.52 -1.56
CA PRO A 404 7.79 -34.95 -1.83
C PRO A 404 8.57 -35.80 -2.86
N ASP A 405 8.02 -35.90 -4.07
CA ASP A 405 8.70 -36.50 -5.22
C ASP A 405 9.95 -35.68 -5.55
N LYS A 406 11.10 -36.36 -5.62
CA LYS A 406 12.39 -35.74 -5.87
C LYS A 406 12.61 -35.47 -7.36
N PRO A 407 13.32 -34.40 -7.72
CA PRO A 407 13.66 -34.10 -9.10
C PRO A 407 14.34 -35.24 -9.86
N GLU A 408 15.23 -35.97 -9.20
CA GLU A 408 16.00 -37.10 -9.72
C GLU A 408 15.26 -38.45 -9.69
N GLY A 409 14.02 -38.46 -9.21
CA GLY A 409 13.22 -39.67 -9.01
C GLY A 409 13.23 -40.16 -7.56
N GLY A 410 12.19 -40.91 -7.20
CA GLY A 410 11.94 -41.34 -5.82
C GLY A 410 11.32 -40.24 -4.95
N GLN A 411 11.24 -40.52 -3.64
CA GLN A 411 10.51 -39.69 -2.67
C GLN A 411 11.36 -39.41 -1.43
N VAL A 412 11.05 -38.33 -0.71
CA VAL A 412 11.55 -38.14 0.66
C VAL A 412 10.68 -39.00 1.60
N VAL A 413 11.28 -40.04 2.16
CA VAL A 413 10.63 -41.02 3.04
C VAL A 413 11.21 -41.00 4.44
N GLY A 414 10.42 -41.39 5.42
CA GLY A 414 10.81 -41.45 6.83
C GLY A 414 9.85 -40.69 7.74
N LYS A 415 9.97 -40.93 9.05
CA LYS A 415 9.10 -40.36 10.07
C LYS A 415 9.82 -39.26 10.85
N LEU A 416 9.14 -38.13 11.01
CA LEU A 416 9.62 -36.97 11.76
C LEU A 416 9.67 -37.29 13.26
N GLY A 417 10.79 -36.95 13.89
CA GLY A 417 11.06 -37.29 15.29
C GLY A 417 11.69 -38.67 15.49
N LYS A 418 11.95 -39.41 14.40
CA LYS A 418 12.68 -40.68 14.42
C LYS A 418 13.77 -40.73 13.36
N GLU A 419 13.42 -40.86 12.08
CA GLU A 419 14.41 -40.91 11.00
C GLU A 419 14.70 -39.53 10.39
N LEU A 420 13.74 -38.61 10.44
CA LEU A 420 13.86 -37.27 9.84
C LEU A 420 13.88 -36.17 10.90
N SER A 421 14.77 -35.19 10.68
CA SER A 421 14.80 -33.94 11.43
C SER A 421 13.72 -32.97 10.96
N VAL A 422 13.44 -31.93 11.77
CA VAL A 422 12.48 -30.87 11.43
C VAL A 422 12.87 -30.17 10.13
N GLU A 423 14.16 -29.87 9.95
CA GLU A 423 14.71 -29.20 8.77
C GLU A 423 14.53 -30.07 7.51
N GLN A 424 14.76 -31.37 7.62
CA GLN A 424 14.50 -32.32 6.53
C GLN A 424 13.01 -32.38 6.19
N GLY A 425 12.13 -32.31 7.20
CA GLY A 425 10.70 -32.18 7.00
C GLY A 425 10.30 -30.90 6.29
N GLN A 426 10.90 -29.77 6.65
CA GLN A 426 10.66 -28.49 5.97
C GLN A 426 11.07 -28.55 4.49
N LEU A 427 12.21 -29.16 4.19
CA LEU A 427 12.63 -29.38 2.81
C LEU A 427 11.65 -30.28 2.06
N ALA A 428 11.14 -31.34 2.69
CA ALA A 428 10.10 -32.18 2.11
C ALA A 428 8.80 -31.40 1.84
N ALA A 429 8.32 -30.61 2.79
CA ALA A 429 7.14 -29.77 2.63
C ALA A 429 7.31 -28.72 1.51
N ARG A 430 8.49 -28.11 1.41
CA ARG A 430 8.84 -27.19 0.31
C ARG A 430 8.77 -27.91 -1.05
N LEU A 431 9.32 -29.12 -1.13
CA LEU A 431 9.30 -29.92 -2.35
C LEU A 431 7.87 -30.30 -2.77
N VAL A 432 7.01 -30.67 -1.83
CA VAL A 432 5.58 -30.87 -2.10
C VAL A 432 4.94 -29.61 -2.69
N GLY A 433 5.28 -28.44 -2.15
CA GLY A 433 4.81 -27.16 -2.68
C GLY A 433 5.23 -26.92 -4.14
N ILE A 434 6.48 -27.25 -4.51
CA ILE A 434 6.95 -27.17 -5.91
C ILE A 434 6.15 -28.13 -6.81
N ASN A 435 5.83 -29.33 -6.33
CA ASN A 435 5.04 -30.30 -7.08
C ASN A 435 3.58 -29.83 -7.27
N LEU A 436 2.98 -29.23 -6.23
CA LEU A 436 1.66 -28.60 -6.32
C LEU A 436 1.65 -27.44 -7.33
N LEU A 437 2.67 -26.58 -7.33
CA LEU A 437 2.78 -25.48 -8.29
C LEU A 437 2.98 -25.97 -9.72
N SER A 438 3.72 -27.06 -9.90
CA SER A 438 3.89 -27.73 -11.20
C SER A 438 2.54 -28.20 -11.75
N THR A 439 1.75 -28.89 -10.94
CA THR A 439 0.37 -29.31 -11.28
C THR A 439 -0.52 -28.11 -11.54
N LEU A 440 -0.48 -27.08 -10.69
CA LEU A 440 -1.29 -25.87 -10.87
C LEU A 440 -0.99 -25.22 -12.22
N LYS A 441 0.28 -24.93 -12.50
CA LYS A 441 0.73 -24.30 -13.74
C LYS A 441 0.31 -25.11 -14.97
N ALA A 442 0.44 -26.44 -14.94
CA ALA A 442 0.01 -27.28 -16.05
C ALA A 442 -1.49 -27.19 -16.34
N ASN A 443 -2.32 -26.88 -15.34
CA ASN A 443 -3.77 -26.79 -15.48
C ASN A 443 -4.29 -25.37 -15.76
N ILE A 444 -3.59 -24.32 -15.28
CA ILE A 444 -4.02 -22.93 -15.46
C ILE A 444 -3.13 -22.11 -16.41
N GLY A 445 -2.02 -22.68 -16.88
CA GLY A 445 -1.04 -22.07 -17.79
C GLY A 445 -0.13 -21.03 -17.13
N ASP A 446 -0.73 -20.00 -16.53
CA ASP A 446 -0.06 -18.85 -15.93
C ASP A 446 -0.42 -18.72 -14.45
N LEU A 447 0.61 -18.80 -13.59
CA LEU A 447 0.47 -18.67 -12.14
C LEU A 447 0.09 -17.25 -11.71
N ASN A 448 0.27 -16.23 -12.55
CA ASN A 448 -0.20 -14.87 -12.25
C ASN A 448 -1.72 -14.74 -12.21
N ARG A 449 -2.46 -15.77 -12.67
CA ARG A 449 -3.92 -15.87 -12.54
C ARG A 449 -4.37 -16.18 -11.12
N VAL A 450 -3.46 -16.57 -10.23
CA VAL A 450 -3.78 -16.82 -8.81
C VAL A 450 -4.09 -15.50 -8.11
N LYS A 451 -5.29 -15.42 -7.54
CA LYS A 451 -5.72 -14.32 -6.67
C LYS A 451 -5.27 -14.55 -5.23
N ARG A 452 -5.39 -15.78 -4.71
CA ARG A 452 -4.88 -16.18 -3.38
C ARG A 452 -4.88 -17.69 -3.19
N ILE A 453 -4.05 -18.16 -2.26
CA ILE A 453 -4.15 -19.52 -1.69
C ILE A 453 -5.12 -19.44 -0.51
N VAL A 454 -6.22 -20.19 -0.59
CA VAL A 454 -7.32 -20.09 0.38
C VAL A 454 -7.06 -20.99 1.59
N LYS A 455 -6.74 -22.25 1.34
CA LYS A 455 -6.59 -23.28 2.38
C LYS A 455 -5.54 -24.31 1.99
N VAL A 456 -4.81 -24.78 2.99
CA VAL A 456 -3.79 -25.83 2.85
C VAL A 456 -3.98 -26.85 3.97
N ASN A 457 -4.05 -28.14 3.63
CA ASN A 457 -3.99 -29.21 4.61
C ASN A 457 -2.65 -29.93 4.48
N GLY A 458 -1.90 -30.00 5.57
CA GLY A 458 -0.63 -30.71 5.63
C GLY A 458 -0.69 -31.89 6.58
N PHE A 459 -0.35 -33.06 6.08
CA PHE A 459 -0.22 -34.31 6.84
C PHE A 459 1.26 -34.64 6.97
N VAL A 460 1.76 -34.78 8.19
CA VAL A 460 3.16 -35.03 8.50
C VAL A 460 3.28 -36.42 9.09
N ASN A 461 4.06 -37.29 8.45
CA ASN A 461 4.38 -38.61 8.98
C ASN A 461 5.33 -38.43 10.18
N SER A 462 4.81 -38.58 11.39
CA SER A 462 5.56 -38.25 12.61
C SER A 462 5.36 -39.26 13.73
N GLU A 463 6.30 -39.30 14.67
CA GLU A 463 6.16 -40.08 15.91
C GLU A 463 5.02 -39.55 16.79
N SER A 464 4.50 -40.41 17.67
CA SER A 464 3.35 -40.10 18.53
C SER A 464 3.63 -38.96 19.51
N ASN A 465 4.90 -38.71 19.84
CA ASN A 465 5.36 -37.64 20.73
C ASN A 465 5.92 -36.41 19.98
N PHE A 466 5.88 -36.40 18.65
CA PHE A 466 6.36 -35.27 17.86
C PHE A 466 5.30 -34.15 17.82
N THR A 467 5.70 -32.91 18.10
CA THR A 467 4.79 -31.76 18.24
C THR A 467 5.11 -30.59 17.31
N GLN A 468 6.07 -30.76 16.39
CA GLN A 468 6.59 -29.68 15.53
C GLN A 468 6.02 -29.72 14.10
N GLN A 469 4.86 -30.32 13.87
CA GLN A 469 4.24 -30.43 12.54
C GLN A 469 4.00 -29.05 11.90
N ALA A 470 3.60 -28.06 12.70
CA ALA A 470 3.42 -26.69 12.22
C ALA A 470 4.75 -26.08 11.74
N VAL A 471 5.87 -26.38 12.41
CA VAL A 471 7.20 -25.90 12.03
C VAL A 471 7.67 -26.58 10.74
N VAL A 472 7.44 -27.88 10.58
CA VAL A 472 7.69 -28.63 9.34
C VAL A 472 6.95 -28.02 8.15
N MET A 473 5.66 -27.70 8.33
CA MET A 473 4.83 -27.12 7.26
C MET A 473 5.25 -25.71 6.85
N ASN A 474 6.10 -25.01 7.61
CA ASN A 474 6.64 -23.71 7.20
C ASN A 474 7.48 -23.80 5.93
N GLY A 475 8.07 -24.95 5.60
CA GLY A 475 8.77 -25.13 4.33
C GLY A 475 7.87 -24.90 3.12
N PHE A 476 6.62 -25.38 3.18
CA PHE A 476 5.59 -25.09 2.17
C PHE A 476 5.14 -23.63 2.24
N SER A 477 4.81 -23.13 3.44
CA SER A 477 4.20 -21.80 3.55
C SER A 477 5.15 -20.68 3.16
N ASN A 478 6.43 -20.79 3.51
CA ASN A 478 7.44 -19.83 3.10
C ASN A 478 7.59 -19.80 1.58
N LEU A 479 7.63 -20.96 0.91
CA LEU A 479 7.66 -21.04 -0.56
C LEU A 479 6.50 -20.29 -1.22
N MET A 480 5.29 -20.47 -0.70
CA MET A 480 4.12 -19.80 -1.29
C MET A 480 4.17 -18.29 -1.12
N VAL A 481 4.66 -17.81 0.03
CA VAL A 481 4.87 -16.37 0.28
C VAL A 481 6.01 -15.83 -0.58
N ASP A 482 7.12 -16.58 -0.75
CA ASP A 482 8.23 -16.20 -1.63
C ASP A 482 7.74 -15.97 -3.07
N ILE A 483 6.80 -16.78 -3.56
CA ILE A 483 6.32 -16.75 -4.95
C ILE A 483 5.18 -15.75 -5.15
N PHE A 484 4.20 -15.70 -4.25
CA PHE A 484 2.97 -14.93 -4.44
C PHE A 484 2.85 -13.69 -3.54
N GLY A 485 3.81 -13.48 -2.62
CA GLY A 485 3.75 -12.50 -1.55
C GLY A 485 2.55 -12.71 -0.64
N GLU A 486 1.81 -11.65 -0.35
CA GLU A 486 0.65 -11.69 0.54
C GLU A 486 -0.44 -12.67 0.05
N ARG A 487 -0.61 -12.81 -1.28
CA ARG A 487 -1.53 -13.79 -1.88
C ARG A 487 -1.15 -15.25 -1.59
N GLY A 488 0.12 -15.47 -1.20
CA GLY A 488 0.64 -16.77 -0.80
C GLY A 488 0.32 -17.13 0.66
N ARG A 489 -0.09 -16.18 1.50
CA ARG A 489 -0.56 -16.47 2.86
C ARG A 489 -1.92 -17.15 2.81
N HIS A 490 -2.11 -18.14 3.68
CA HIS A 490 -3.26 -19.04 3.62
C HIS A 490 -3.66 -19.54 5.01
N THR A 491 -4.91 -19.98 5.12
CA THR A 491 -5.32 -20.80 6.26
C THR A 491 -4.68 -22.19 6.15
N ARG A 492 -4.29 -22.78 7.27
CA ARG A 492 -3.57 -24.07 7.27
C ARG A 492 -3.97 -24.96 8.43
N SER A 493 -4.05 -26.27 8.17
CA SER A 493 -4.00 -27.32 9.19
C SER A 493 -2.70 -28.11 9.06
N SER A 494 -2.06 -28.43 10.18
CA SER A 494 -0.80 -29.20 10.23
C SER A 494 -0.98 -30.39 11.16
N ILE A 495 -1.19 -31.57 10.59
CA ILE A 495 -1.68 -32.76 11.28
C ILE A 495 -0.60 -33.83 11.30
N GLY A 496 -0.29 -34.38 12.48
CA GLY A 496 0.54 -35.56 12.60
C GLY A 496 -0.25 -36.82 12.23
N VAL A 497 0.31 -37.67 11.39
CA VAL A 497 -0.28 -38.96 11.00
C VAL A 497 0.69 -40.10 11.26
N ASN A 498 0.16 -41.28 11.57
CA ASN A 498 0.98 -42.44 11.92
C ASN A 498 1.78 -43.00 10.73
N VAL A 499 1.22 -42.93 9.53
CA VAL A 499 1.86 -43.37 8.29
C VAL A 499 1.23 -42.65 7.10
N LEU A 500 2.04 -42.34 6.10
CA LEU A 500 1.60 -41.87 4.78
C LEU A 500 1.89 -42.94 3.73
N PRO A 501 1.21 -42.93 2.56
CA PRO A 501 1.54 -43.83 1.45
C PRO A 501 3.05 -43.83 1.15
N ASN A 502 3.62 -45.01 0.90
CA ASN A 502 5.06 -45.22 0.68
C ASN A 502 5.99 -44.71 1.82
N ASN A 503 5.44 -44.46 3.01
CA ASN A 503 6.16 -43.89 4.14
C ASN A 503 6.80 -42.53 3.83
N VAL A 504 6.17 -41.73 2.95
CA VAL A 504 6.66 -40.37 2.65
C VAL A 504 6.63 -39.48 3.89
N ALA A 505 7.47 -38.45 3.90
CA ALA A 505 7.62 -37.56 5.05
C ALA A 505 6.39 -36.66 5.27
N VAL A 506 5.81 -36.13 4.19
CA VAL A 506 4.73 -35.14 4.22
C VAL A 506 3.81 -35.34 3.01
N GLU A 507 2.51 -35.08 3.17
CA GLU A 507 1.54 -34.95 2.08
C GLU A 507 0.77 -33.63 2.25
N ILE A 508 0.56 -32.88 1.16
CA ILE A 508 -0.11 -31.57 1.20
C ILE A 508 -1.13 -31.46 0.08
N ASP A 509 -2.32 -30.96 0.41
CA ASP A 509 -3.32 -30.50 -0.53
C ASP A 509 -3.57 -28.98 -0.38
N MET A 510 -4.10 -28.35 -1.43
CA MET A 510 -4.43 -26.92 -1.37
C MET A 510 -5.61 -26.51 -2.24
N VAL A 511 -6.27 -25.43 -1.79
CA VAL A 511 -7.38 -24.77 -2.48
C VAL A 511 -6.94 -23.35 -2.84
N ILE A 512 -7.16 -22.96 -4.09
CA ILE A 512 -6.73 -21.67 -4.66
C ILE A 512 -7.96 -20.93 -5.23
N GLU A 513 -7.96 -19.60 -5.14
CA GLU A 513 -8.89 -18.72 -5.86
C GLU A 513 -8.15 -18.05 -7.03
N LEU A 514 -8.74 -18.07 -8.22
CA LEU A 514 -8.28 -17.36 -9.42
C LEU A 514 -8.91 -15.95 -9.49
N LYS A 515 -8.26 -15.06 -10.25
CA LYS A 515 -8.72 -13.68 -10.47
C LYS A 515 -10.10 -13.60 -11.13
#